data_AF-A0A9D8LXX0-F1
#
_entry.id   AF-A0A9D8LXX0-F1
#
_cell.length_a   1.000
_cell.length_b   1.000
_cell.length_c   1.000
_cell.angle_alpha   90.00
_cell.angle_beta   90.00
_cell.angle_gamma   90.00
#
_symmetry.space_group_name_H-M   'P 1'
#
loop_
_entity.id
_entity.type
_entity.pdbx_description
1 polymer ?
#
loop_
_entity_poly.entity_id
_entity_poly.type
_entity_poly.pdbx_seq_one_letter_code
_entity_poly.pdbx_strand_id
1 'polypeptide(L)'
;MLPPSGGHGEENRPRRGYNRDGRLGARRSRVLDERRNVPTLGGCTGGVPPCVGGVPPCARYTWGARPKQTRRTHTLDTLARSDWRVGEGISGVELGVGRRARRAYGFDEVALVPGAVTISPDDVDIAFRMTGPDGRQLVLPVPLWGSAMDGVVDVDFAIAMGRLGGLAVLNLDGIHTRYEDSAPVVRQIADAGRDEVNQVLKDAYRSPVREDLIVRCIERIKAAGVPCAVSSAPAHAGRRARLVEEAGADVLVVQGTVLTARHESSGYEQLAFDELCGAVSIPIVVGNAVSYGTALELMEQGISGILVGIGPGAACTTRGVLGVGVPQVTATADVAAARDEHEARTGRRVAVITDGGMRIGADVCKAIAAGADGVMVGSPLAGAEESASRGFNWGMATPDPNLPRGTRIHVGVRATLAEIVQGPARVDDGTQNFAGALRSSLGVCGAHDLREFQRVEMVIAPSISSEGKLLQRSQAVGMGT
;
A
#
# COMPACT_ATOMS: atom_id res chain seq x y z
N MET A 1 47.26 41.43 -37.55
CA MET A 1 46.56 41.49 -38.86
C MET A 1 45.19 42.09 -38.62
N LEU A 2 44.88 43.15 -39.37
CA LEU A 2 43.65 43.94 -39.32
C LEU A 2 42.38 43.13 -39.73
N PRO A 3 41.17 43.66 -39.43
CA PRO A 3 39.85 43.00 -39.46
C PRO A 3 39.05 43.46 -40.71
N PRO A 4 37.79 43.96 -40.67
CA PRO A 4 36.47 43.52 -40.18
C PRO A 4 35.40 43.50 -41.33
N SER A 5 34.10 43.37 -41.03
CA SER A 5 32.89 44.00 -41.67
C SER A 5 31.68 43.07 -41.52
N GLY A 6 30.42 43.45 -41.34
CA GLY A 6 29.58 44.67 -41.36
C GLY A 6 28.13 44.10 -41.36
N GLY A 7 27.09 44.63 -40.70
CA GLY A 7 26.53 45.98 -40.78
C GLY A 7 25.21 45.98 -41.58
N HIS A 8 24.14 46.55 -41.00
CA HIS A 8 22.83 46.97 -41.58
C HIS A 8 21.70 45.92 -41.70
N GLY A 9 20.40 46.20 -41.46
CA GLY A 9 19.63 47.44 -41.15
C GLY A 9 18.29 47.06 -40.47
N GLU A 10 17.66 47.94 -39.66
CA GLU A 10 16.47 48.77 -39.99
C GLU A 10 15.39 48.02 -40.80
N GLU A 11 14.09 47.96 -40.46
CA GLU A 11 13.18 49.07 -40.17
C GLU A 11 11.74 48.57 -39.82
N ASN A 12 10.96 49.44 -39.17
CA ASN A 12 9.49 49.62 -39.23
C ASN A 12 8.44 48.63 -38.65
N ARG A 13 7.74 49.13 -37.61
CA ARG A 13 6.34 48.84 -37.19
C ARG A 13 5.34 49.44 -38.22
N PRO A 14 4.05 49.01 -38.32
CA PRO A 14 3.00 49.54 -37.41
C PRO A 14 1.77 48.63 -37.10
N ARG A 15 1.29 48.81 -35.86
CA ARG A 15 -0.10 48.96 -35.34
C ARG A 15 -1.33 48.45 -36.13
N ARG A 16 -2.27 47.88 -35.35
CA ARG A 16 -3.75 48.03 -35.27
C ARG A 16 -4.37 46.63 -35.09
N GLY A 17 -5.44 46.38 -34.34
CA GLY A 17 -6.43 47.23 -33.69
C GLY A 17 -7.62 46.34 -33.28
N TYR A 18 -8.35 46.80 -32.28
CA TYR A 18 -9.56 46.24 -31.67
C TYR A 18 -10.69 45.79 -32.63
N ASN A 19 -11.46 44.78 -32.19
CA ASN A 19 -12.95 44.74 -32.08
C ASN A 19 -13.32 43.38 -31.46
N ARG A 20 -13.99 43.23 -30.30
CA ARG A 20 -15.32 43.67 -29.82
C ARG A 20 -16.50 43.32 -30.77
N ASP A 21 -17.54 42.79 -30.12
CA ASP A 21 -18.85 42.33 -30.60
C ASP A 21 -18.89 40.86 -31.03
N GLY A 22 -19.79 39.99 -30.55
CA GLY A 22 -20.93 40.17 -29.66
C GLY A 22 -21.87 38.95 -29.80
N ARG A 23 -22.88 38.91 -28.92
CA ARG A 23 -24.12 38.11 -28.98
C ARG A 23 -24.17 36.77 -28.21
N LEU A 24 -24.67 36.94 -26.98
CA LEU A 24 -25.78 36.22 -26.35
C LEU A 24 -26.63 35.36 -27.31
N GLY A 25 -26.84 34.11 -26.91
CA GLY A 25 -27.86 33.21 -27.46
C GLY A 25 -28.44 32.33 -26.35
N ALA A 26 -29.60 32.72 -25.83
CA ALA A 26 -30.40 31.97 -24.87
C ALA A 26 -30.92 30.65 -25.49
N ARG A 27 -30.87 29.53 -24.74
CA ARG A 27 -31.71 28.35 -24.99
C ARG A 27 -32.26 27.74 -23.70
N ARG A 28 -33.54 28.05 -23.51
CA ARG A 28 -34.67 27.27 -22.97
C ARG A 28 -34.38 26.02 -22.13
N SER A 29 -34.89 26.10 -20.90
CA SER A 29 -35.38 25.04 -20.02
C SER A 29 -36.29 24.01 -20.73
N ARG A 30 -36.10 22.72 -20.42
CA ARG A 30 -37.15 21.69 -20.50
C ARG A 30 -37.30 21.01 -19.15
N VAL A 31 -38.49 21.16 -18.60
CA VAL A 31 -39.08 20.40 -17.50
C VAL A 31 -39.50 19.04 -18.05
N LEU A 32 -39.18 17.96 -17.34
CA LEU A 32 -39.89 16.68 -17.41
C LEU A 32 -40.06 16.16 -15.98
N ASP A 33 -41.31 16.18 -15.54
CA ASP A 33 -41.89 15.52 -14.37
C ASP A 33 -42.32 14.12 -14.80
N GLU A 34 -41.95 13.07 -14.06
CA GLU A 34 -42.71 11.82 -14.02
C GLU A 34 -42.37 10.99 -12.75
N ARG A 35 -43.15 11.26 -11.71
CA ARG A 35 -43.86 10.33 -10.81
C ARG A 35 -43.21 9.00 -10.35
N ARG A 36 -42.98 8.97 -9.03
CA ARG A 36 -43.45 8.01 -7.99
C ARG A 36 -43.36 6.49 -8.26
N ASN A 37 -42.57 5.81 -7.43
CA ASN A 37 -43.00 4.54 -6.82
C ASN A 37 -42.36 4.35 -5.42
N VAL A 38 -43.20 4.28 -4.40
CA VAL A 38 -42.87 4.03 -2.99
C VAL A 38 -43.43 2.65 -2.64
N PRO A 39 -42.64 1.72 -2.06
CA PRO A 39 -43.21 0.54 -1.42
C PRO A 39 -43.61 0.84 0.02
N THR A 40 -44.85 0.52 0.34
CA THR A 40 -45.50 0.61 1.64
C THR A 40 -44.93 -0.36 2.67
N LEU A 41 -44.73 0.14 3.90
CA LEU A 41 -44.48 -0.63 5.12
C LEU A 41 -45.78 -1.31 5.60
N GLY A 42 -45.75 -2.65 5.69
CA GLY A 42 -46.77 -3.44 6.37
C GLY A 42 -46.25 -3.91 7.73
N GLY A 43 -46.88 -3.45 8.82
CA GLY A 43 -46.61 -3.93 10.17
C GLY A 43 -47.35 -5.24 10.47
N CYS A 44 -46.77 -6.06 11.35
CA CYS A 44 -47.47 -7.13 12.05
C CYS A 44 -47.07 -7.11 13.53
N THR A 45 -48.07 -6.92 14.37
CA THR A 45 -48.07 -6.98 15.83
C THR A 45 -48.24 -8.42 16.32
N GLY A 46 -47.54 -8.79 17.40
CA GLY A 46 -48.07 -9.65 18.47
C GLY A 46 -47.62 -11.12 18.48
N GLY A 47 -47.14 -11.56 19.66
CA GLY A 47 -47.27 -12.97 20.11
C GLY A 47 -45.99 -13.62 20.66
N VAL A 48 -45.81 -13.57 21.99
CA VAL A 48 -45.00 -14.53 22.79
C VAL A 48 -46.02 -15.48 23.46
N PRO A 49 -45.87 -16.83 23.46
CA PRO A 49 -45.08 -17.59 24.47
C PRO A 49 -44.65 -19.03 24.04
N PRO A 50 -44.25 -19.96 24.94
CA PRO A 50 -43.18 -19.94 25.93
C PRO A 50 -42.10 -21.02 25.67
N CYS A 51 -41.04 -21.00 26.47
CA CYS A 51 -39.93 -21.96 26.48
C CYS A 51 -40.36 -23.40 26.78
N VAL A 52 -39.86 -24.38 26.01
CA VAL A 52 -39.72 -25.79 26.41
C VAL A 52 -38.42 -26.33 25.82
N GLY A 53 -37.62 -26.99 26.67
CA GLY A 53 -36.28 -27.44 26.36
C GLY A 53 -36.18 -28.55 25.31
N GLY A 54 -35.01 -28.60 24.67
CA GLY A 54 -34.59 -29.68 23.78
C GLY A 54 -33.34 -29.27 23.02
N VAL A 55 -32.18 -29.82 23.39
CA VAL A 55 -30.94 -29.73 22.61
C VAL A 55 -31.12 -30.52 21.31
N PRO A 56 -30.92 -29.94 20.11
CA PRO A 56 -30.76 -30.74 18.90
C PRO A 56 -29.27 -30.87 18.52
N PRO A 57 -28.91 -31.97 17.83
CA PRO A 57 -27.52 -32.35 17.60
C PRO A 57 -26.86 -31.50 16.51
N CYS A 58 -25.54 -31.42 16.62
CA CYS A 58 -24.55 -30.92 15.66
C CYS A 58 -25.05 -30.85 14.20
N ALA A 59 -25.46 -29.67 13.76
CA ALA A 59 -25.76 -29.43 12.35
C ALA A 59 -24.44 -29.25 11.58
N ARG A 60 -24.06 -30.28 10.81
CA ARG A 60 -23.07 -30.14 9.74
C ARG A 60 -23.60 -29.12 8.74
N TYR A 61 -22.91 -27.99 8.58
CA TYR A 61 -23.14 -27.08 7.47
C TYR A 61 -22.67 -27.74 6.17
N THR A 62 -23.57 -28.43 5.47
CA THR A 62 -23.37 -28.75 4.06
C THR A 62 -23.71 -27.52 3.24
N TRP A 63 -22.70 -26.95 2.58
CA TRP A 63 -22.87 -25.94 1.55
C TRP A 63 -23.73 -26.50 0.42
N GLY A 64 -25.02 -26.16 0.42
CA GLY A 64 -25.93 -26.53 -0.65
C GLY A 64 -25.51 -25.83 -1.94
N ALA A 65 -25.14 -26.62 -2.94
CA ALA A 65 -24.88 -26.14 -4.31
C ALA A 65 -26.10 -25.35 -4.81
N ARG A 66 -25.93 -24.03 -5.00
CA ARG A 66 -26.92 -23.18 -5.66
C ARG A 66 -26.68 -23.16 -7.17
N PRO A 67 -27.73 -22.95 -7.98
CA PRO A 67 -27.60 -22.92 -9.43
C PRO A 67 -26.75 -21.71 -9.84
N LYS A 68 -25.92 -21.92 -10.88
CA LYS A 68 -25.01 -20.95 -11.49
C LYS A 68 -25.64 -19.55 -11.49
N GLN A 69 -25.04 -18.65 -10.70
CA GLN A 69 -25.36 -17.23 -10.71
C GLN A 69 -25.28 -16.75 -12.16
N THR A 70 -26.42 -16.37 -12.72
CA THR A 70 -26.48 -15.58 -13.94
C THR A 70 -25.75 -14.28 -13.62
N ARG A 71 -24.52 -14.15 -14.12
CA ARG A 71 -23.70 -12.92 -14.05
C ARG A 71 -24.62 -11.77 -14.44
N ARG A 72 -24.95 -10.89 -13.49
CA ARG A 72 -25.38 -9.54 -13.82
C ARG A 72 -24.18 -8.90 -14.52
N THR A 73 -24.18 -8.96 -15.85
CA THR A 73 -23.35 -8.09 -16.69
C THR A 73 -23.88 -6.67 -16.50
N HIS A 74 -23.58 -6.06 -15.36
CA HIS A 74 -23.46 -4.62 -15.33
C HIS A 74 -22.37 -4.27 -16.34
N THR A 75 -22.71 -3.34 -17.24
CA THR A 75 -21.91 -2.76 -18.30
C THR A 75 -20.59 -2.19 -17.75
N LEU A 76 -19.62 -3.06 -17.45
CA LEU A 76 -18.23 -2.73 -17.09
C LEU A 76 -17.25 -3.00 -18.24
N ASP A 77 -17.72 -3.57 -19.35
CA ASP A 77 -16.95 -3.74 -20.60
C ASP A 77 -16.43 -2.38 -21.14
N THR A 78 -17.02 -1.27 -20.70
CA THR A 78 -16.58 0.09 -21.03
C THR A 78 -15.39 0.58 -20.19
N LEU A 79 -15.25 0.13 -18.93
CA LEU A 79 -14.17 0.56 -18.04
C LEU A 79 -12.89 -0.27 -18.26
N ALA A 80 -13.01 -1.59 -18.43
CA ALA A 80 -11.87 -2.48 -18.70
C ALA A 80 -11.17 -2.18 -20.05
N ARG A 81 -11.87 -1.55 -21.00
CA ARG A 81 -11.30 -1.11 -22.29
C ARG A 81 -10.68 0.29 -22.25
N SER A 82 -10.77 1.01 -21.12
CA SER A 82 -10.35 2.40 -20.98
C SER A 82 -9.09 2.64 -20.16
N ASP A 83 -8.61 1.67 -19.38
CA ASP A 83 -7.48 1.86 -18.44
C ASP A 83 -6.12 2.19 -19.09
N TRP A 84 -5.91 1.87 -20.38
CA TRP A 84 -4.66 2.11 -21.08
C TRP A 84 -4.80 2.94 -22.35
N ARG A 85 -6.02 3.21 -22.82
CA ARG A 85 -6.18 4.22 -23.85
C ARG A 85 -5.76 5.50 -23.18
N VAL A 86 -4.61 6.00 -23.59
CA VAL A 86 -4.16 7.36 -23.38
C VAL A 86 -5.37 8.25 -23.68
N GLY A 87 -6.14 8.58 -22.64
CA GLY A 87 -7.13 9.63 -22.71
C GLY A 87 -6.39 10.89 -23.10
N GLU A 88 -7.11 11.88 -23.62
CA GLU A 88 -6.56 13.21 -23.83
C GLU A 88 -5.99 13.72 -22.49
N GLY A 89 -4.69 13.53 -22.24
CA GLY A 89 -4.05 13.90 -20.96
C GLY A 89 -2.86 13.03 -20.52
N ILE A 90 -2.84 11.71 -20.78
CA ILE A 90 -1.71 10.87 -20.34
C ILE A 90 -0.64 10.81 -21.43
N SER A 91 0.49 11.50 -21.27
CA SER A 91 1.56 11.48 -22.27
C SER A 91 2.12 10.06 -22.45
N GLY A 92 2.01 9.53 -23.67
CA GLY A 92 2.56 8.23 -24.06
C GLY A 92 3.63 8.39 -25.14
N VAL A 93 4.73 7.65 -25.04
CA VAL A 93 5.77 7.57 -26.07
C VAL A 93 5.48 6.37 -26.97
N GLU A 94 5.71 6.51 -28.27
CA GLU A 94 5.66 5.38 -29.20
C GLU A 94 6.90 4.50 -29.01
N LEU A 95 6.69 3.20 -28.76
CA LEU A 95 7.76 2.22 -28.66
C LEU A 95 8.08 1.59 -30.02
N GLY A 96 7.07 1.54 -30.89
CA GLY A 96 7.11 1.00 -32.25
C GLY A 96 5.73 1.17 -32.88
N VAL A 97 5.62 0.92 -34.18
CA VAL A 97 4.39 1.17 -34.96
C VAL A 97 3.18 0.54 -34.27
N GLY A 98 2.22 1.37 -33.86
CA GLY A 98 0.98 0.93 -33.22
C GLY A 98 1.09 0.55 -31.73
N ARG A 99 2.26 0.72 -31.09
CA ARG A 99 2.48 0.41 -29.67
C ARG A 99 2.96 1.65 -28.91
N ARG A 100 2.18 2.08 -27.93
CA ARG A 100 2.53 3.17 -27.01
C ARG A 100 2.79 2.67 -25.60
N ALA A 101 3.63 3.39 -24.87
CA ALA A 101 3.83 3.20 -23.44
C ALA A 101 3.76 4.55 -22.72
N ARG A 102 3.18 4.55 -21.53
CA ARG A 102 3.23 5.71 -20.62
C ARG A 102 4.56 5.74 -19.88
N ARG A 103 5.08 6.94 -19.60
CA ARG A 103 6.20 7.11 -18.67
C ARG A 103 5.70 6.94 -17.23
N ALA A 104 6.52 6.34 -16.38
CA ALA A 104 6.26 6.19 -14.96
C ALA A 104 7.55 6.51 -14.17
N TYR A 105 7.41 6.87 -12.89
CA TYR A 105 8.47 7.45 -12.08
C TYR A 105 8.63 6.72 -10.74
N GLY A 106 9.88 6.47 -10.35
CA GLY A 106 10.26 5.99 -9.02
C GLY A 106 10.66 7.13 -8.08
N PHE A 107 11.05 6.78 -6.85
CA PHE A 107 11.47 7.77 -5.84
C PHE A 107 12.71 8.58 -6.26
N ASP A 108 13.63 7.96 -6.99
CA ASP A 108 14.87 8.59 -7.47
C ASP A 108 14.67 9.51 -8.69
N GLU A 109 13.45 9.63 -9.21
CA GLU A 109 13.14 10.45 -10.38
C GLU A 109 12.32 11.71 -10.03
N VAL A 110 11.98 11.92 -8.75
CA VAL A 110 11.12 13.05 -8.32
C VAL A 110 11.67 13.75 -7.08
N ALA A 111 11.31 15.03 -6.93
CA ALA A 111 11.58 15.86 -5.76
C ALA A 111 10.29 16.53 -5.26
N LEU A 112 10.26 16.90 -3.97
CA LEU A 112 9.21 17.72 -3.38
C LEU A 112 9.65 19.19 -3.41
N VAL A 113 8.73 20.09 -3.73
CA VAL A 113 9.00 21.52 -3.77
C VAL A 113 8.63 22.15 -2.42
N PRO A 114 9.49 23.00 -1.83
CA PRO A 114 9.15 23.76 -0.63
C PRO A 114 7.91 24.63 -0.81
N GLY A 115 7.15 24.80 0.27
CA GLY A 115 5.94 25.61 0.28
C GLY A 115 6.24 27.11 0.39
N ALA A 116 5.21 27.93 0.23
CA ALA A 116 5.31 29.38 0.44
C ALA A 116 5.48 29.77 1.92
N VAL A 117 5.10 28.87 2.84
CA VAL A 117 5.20 29.03 4.29
C VAL A 117 5.87 27.79 4.86
N THR A 118 6.71 27.97 5.89
CA THR A 118 7.29 26.86 6.65
C THR A 118 6.57 26.73 7.99
N ILE A 119 6.41 25.50 8.47
CA ILE A 119 5.77 25.15 9.74
C ILE A 119 6.80 24.44 10.60
N SER A 120 6.77 24.66 11.92
CA SER A 120 7.61 23.92 12.86
C SER A 120 7.33 22.42 12.76
N PRO A 121 8.33 21.53 12.73
CA PRO A 121 8.10 20.09 12.75
C PRO A 121 7.27 19.60 13.95
N ASP A 122 7.25 20.33 15.06
CA ASP A 122 6.43 19.98 16.24
C ASP A 122 4.95 20.33 16.06
N ASP A 123 4.62 21.19 15.09
CA ASP A 123 3.26 21.69 14.82
C ASP A 123 2.57 20.94 13.65
N VAL A 124 3.17 19.87 13.13
CA VAL A 124 2.59 19.05 12.05
C VAL A 124 2.08 17.70 12.55
N ASP A 125 0.92 17.29 12.05
CA ASP A 125 0.29 16.02 12.36
C ASP A 125 0.60 14.96 11.27
N ILE A 126 1.41 13.98 11.63
CA ILE A 126 1.75 12.85 10.75
C ILE A 126 0.92 11.59 11.02
N ALA A 127 -0.11 11.65 11.87
CA ALA A 127 -0.84 10.45 12.28
C ALA A 127 -1.60 9.80 11.11
N PHE A 128 -1.37 8.50 10.93
CA PHE A 128 -2.16 7.67 10.01
C PHE A 128 -3.55 7.42 10.59
N ARG A 129 -4.56 7.44 9.72
CA ARG A 129 -5.96 7.18 10.09
C ARG A 129 -6.62 6.28 9.06
N MET A 130 -7.25 5.21 9.52
CA MET A 130 -8.03 4.29 8.69
C MET A 130 -9.36 3.97 9.36
N THR A 131 -10.45 4.13 8.62
CA THR A 131 -11.80 3.85 9.12
C THR A 131 -12.18 2.38 8.86
N GLY A 132 -12.55 1.67 9.91
CA GLY A 132 -13.10 0.32 9.87
C GLY A 132 -14.54 0.26 9.37
N PRO A 133 -15.08 -0.94 9.13
CA PRO A 133 -16.45 -1.12 8.67
C PRO A 133 -17.51 -0.66 9.69
N ASP A 134 -17.17 -0.64 10.97
CA ASP A 134 -18.02 -0.13 12.06
C ASP A 134 -17.93 1.41 12.25
N GLY A 135 -17.16 2.09 11.40
CA GLY A 135 -16.95 3.54 11.48
C GLY A 135 -15.89 3.97 12.50
N ARG A 136 -15.32 3.05 13.29
CA ARG A 136 -14.21 3.37 14.20
C ARG A 136 -12.93 3.61 13.41
N GLN A 137 -12.06 4.47 13.95
CA GLN A 137 -10.77 4.76 13.33
C GLN A 137 -9.64 4.03 14.05
N LEU A 138 -8.83 3.32 13.28
CA LEU A 138 -7.47 2.99 13.68
C LEU A 138 -6.61 4.24 13.47
N VAL A 139 -6.00 4.73 14.55
CA VAL A 139 -5.10 5.90 14.53
C VAL A 139 -3.72 5.44 14.97
N LEU A 140 -2.70 5.72 14.16
CA LEU A 140 -1.30 5.43 14.47
C LEU A 140 -0.52 6.75 14.50
N PRO A 141 0.16 7.10 15.62
CA PRO A 141 0.99 8.31 15.70
C PRO A 141 2.10 8.39 14.65
N VAL A 142 2.56 7.24 14.14
CA VAL A 142 3.56 7.16 13.07
C VAL A 142 2.95 6.39 11.88
N PRO A 143 2.96 6.93 10.66
CA PRO A 143 2.29 6.33 9.51
C PRO A 143 3.14 5.23 8.85
N LEU A 144 3.76 4.38 9.68
CA LEU A 144 4.74 3.36 9.28
C LEU A 144 4.29 1.98 9.72
N TRP A 145 4.22 1.06 8.75
CA TRP A 145 3.84 -0.32 8.91
C TRP A 145 5.06 -1.22 8.67
N GLY A 146 5.32 -2.17 9.56
CA GLY A 146 6.29 -3.25 9.34
C GLY A 146 5.71 -4.27 8.36
N SER A 147 6.43 -4.54 7.27
CA SER A 147 6.02 -5.48 6.24
C SER A 147 5.93 -6.91 6.77
N ALA A 148 4.95 -7.68 6.29
CA ALA A 148 4.70 -9.06 6.67
C ALA A 148 5.78 -10.01 6.14
N MET A 149 6.99 -9.89 6.69
CA MET A 149 8.19 -10.65 6.33
C MET A 149 8.74 -11.30 7.60
N ASP A 150 8.86 -12.63 7.59
CA ASP A 150 9.29 -13.40 8.78
C ASP A 150 10.74 -13.12 9.21
N GLY A 151 11.56 -12.57 8.32
CA GLY A 151 12.89 -12.08 8.68
C GLY A 151 12.88 -10.76 9.46
N VAL A 152 11.75 -10.07 9.49
CA VAL A 152 11.58 -8.74 10.10
C VAL A 152 10.63 -8.81 11.28
N VAL A 153 9.38 -9.22 11.04
CA VAL A 153 8.28 -9.13 12.00
C VAL A 153 8.01 -10.48 12.63
N ASP A 154 8.50 -10.66 13.86
CA ASP A 154 7.97 -11.62 14.81
C ASP A 154 7.03 -10.94 15.82
N VAL A 155 6.58 -11.69 16.84
CA VAL A 155 5.69 -11.17 17.89
C VAL A 155 6.34 -10.04 18.69
N ASP A 156 7.62 -10.17 19.04
CA ASP A 156 8.31 -9.22 19.91
C ASP A 156 8.62 -7.93 19.14
N PHE A 157 8.99 -8.03 17.85
CA PHE A 157 9.10 -6.90 16.94
C PHE A 157 7.76 -6.17 16.78
N ALA A 158 6.65 -6.90 16.62
CA ALA A 158 5.33 -6.29 16.51
C ALA A 158 4.94 -5.50 17.77
N ILE A 159 5.27 -6.03 18.95
CA ILE A 159 5.08 -5.32 20.22
C ILE A 159 5.96 -4.06 20.29
N ALA A 160 7.24 -4.16 19.94
CA ALA A 160 8.17 -3.03 19.93
C ALA A 160 7.70 -1.92 18.98
N MET A 161 7.30 -2.30 17.77
CA MET A 161 6.77 -1.38 16.76
C MET A 161 5.48 -0.68 17.22
N GLY A 162 4.55 -1.43 17.82
CA GLY A 162 3.31 -0.89 18.37
C GLY A 162 3.54 0.13 19.49
N ARG A 163 4.53 -0.10 20.36
CA ARG A 163 4.93 0.84 21.42
C ARG A 163 5.50 2.16 20.87
N LEU A 164 6.08 2.13 19.67
CA LEU A 164 6.59 3.31 18.98
C LEU A 164 5.51 4.04 18.16
N GLY A 165 4.24 3.63 18.28
CA GLY A 165 3.11 4.26 17.60
C GLY A 165 3.00 3.93 16.12
N GLY A 166 3.72 2.91 15.65
CA GLY A 166 3.52 2.32 14.34
C GLY A 166 2.71 1.02 14.42
N LEU A 167 2.69 0.26 13.33
CA LEU A 167 2.05 -1.05 13.25
C LEU A 167 3.02 -2.05 12.64
N ALA A 168 3.03 -3.32 13.03
CA ALA A 168 3.73 -4.36 12.29
C ALA A 168 2.75 -5.47 11.93
N VAL A 169 2.88 -5.99 10.71
CA VAL A 169 1.95 -7.00 10.20
C VAL A 169 2.59 -8.37 10.35
N LEU A 170 2.04 -9.22 11.22
CA LEU A 170 2.52 -10.59 11.38
C LEU A 170 2.03 -11.46 10.21
N ASN A 171 2.93 -12.20 9.58
CA ASN A 171 2.60 -13.08 8.47
C ASN A 171 2.05 -14.44 8.96
N LEU A 172 0.76 -14.70 8.70
CA LEU A 172 0.11 -15.95 9.12
C LEU A 172 0.45 -17.15 8.25
N ASP A 173 0.93 -16.93 7.03
CA ASP A 173 1.47 -17.99 6.17
C ASP A 173 2.96 -18.25 6.43
N GLY A 174 3.52 -17.59 7.45
CA GLY A 174 4.93 -17.53 7.76
C GLY A 174 5.45 -18.61 8.70
N ILE A 175 6.70 -18.44 9.10
CA ILE A 175 7.43 -19.32 10.00
C ILE A 175 6.86 -19.22 11.43
N HIS A 176 6.50 -18.03 11.88
CA HIS A 176 6.06 -17.76 13.26
C HIS A 176 4.77 -18.49 13.65
N THR A 177 4.01 -18.99 12.68
CA THR A 177 2.76 -19.74 12.89
C THR A 177 2.88 -21.22 12.52
N ARG A 178 4.09 -21.70 12.22
CA ARG A 178 4.38 -23.10 11.87
C ARG A 178 5.13 -23.85 12.97
N TYR A 179 5.89 -23.12 13.80
CA TYR A 179 6.79 -23.68 14.80
C TYR A 179 6.49 -23.11 16.19
N GLU A 180 6.56 -23.96 17.21
CA GLU A 180 6.39 -23.55 18.61
C GLU A 180 7.47 -22.55 19.04
N ASP A 181 8.70 -22.77 18.58
CA ASP A 181 9.80 -21.81 18.61
C ASP A 181 10.32 -21.61 17.19
N SER A 182 10.01 -20.45 16.60
CA SER A 182 10.45 -20.08 15.26
C SER A 182 11.87 -19.53 15.20
N ALA A 183 12.47 -19.10 16.33
CA ALA A 183 13.74 -18.39 16.32
C ALA A 183 14.91 -19.23 15.76
N PRO A 184 15.06 -20.53 16.07
CA PRO A 184 16.05 -21.39 15.42
C PRO A 184 15.87 -21.50 13.91
N VAL A 185 14.64 -21.54 13.41
CA VAL A 185 14.33 -21.67 11.98
C VAL A 185 14.68 -20.38 11.23
N VAL A 186 14.31 -19.22 11.80
CA VAL A 186 14.67 -17.90 11.26
C VAL A 186 16.19 -17.74 11.21
N ARG A 187 16.91 -18.12 12.28
CA ARG A 187 18.39 -18.11 12.31
C ARG A 187 18.99 -19.02 11.25
N GLN A 188 18.47 -20.23 11.09
CA GLN A 188 18.94 -21.16 10.05
C GLN A 188 18.85 -20.53 8.65
N ILE A 189 17.76 -19.82 8.34
CA ILE A 189 17.61 -19.10 7.06
C ILE A 189 18.58 -17.93 6.95
N ALA A 190 18.77 -17.17 8.04
CA ALA A 190 19.66 -16.02 8.08
C ALA A 190 21.13 -16.42 7.90
N ASP A 191 21.54 -17.55 8.49
CA ASP A 191 22.92 -18.03 8.47
C ASP A 191 23.24 -18.89 7.23
N ALA A 192 22.21 -19.34 6.49
CA ALA A 192 22.39 -20.18 5.31
C ALA A 192 23.34 -19.56 4.27
N GLY A 193 24.21 -20.39 3.69
CA GLY A 193 25.04 -20.05 2.55
C GLY A 193 24.19 -19.67 1.33
N ARG A 194 24.77 -18.86 0.43
CA ARG A 194 24.08 -18.38 -0.78
C ARG A 194 23.51 -19.51 -1.65
N ASP A 195 24.25 -20.62 -1.76
CA ASP A 195 23.89 -21.72 -2.65
C ASP A 195 22.83 -22.66 -2.05
N GLU A 196 22.65 -22.63 -0.73
CA GLU A 196 21.71 -23.50 0.01
C GLU A 196 20.45 -22.76 0.48
N VAL A 197 20.47 -21.42 0.55
CA VAL A 197 19.39 -20.60 1.14
C VAL A 197 18.01 -20.89 0.53
N ASN A 198 17.95 -21.16 -0.79
CA ASN A 198 16.69 -21.47 -1.46
C ASN A 198 16.11 -22.80 -0.98
N GLN A 199 16.96 -23.80 -0.73
CA GLN A 199 16.53 -25.09 -0.23
C GLN A 199 16.12 -24.98 1.24
N VAL A 200 16.92 -24.29 2.06
CA VAL A 200 16.59 -24.02 3.48
C VAL A 200 15.25 -23.31 3.62
N LEU A 201 14.99 -22.27 2.80
CA LEU A 201 13.70 -21.58 2.77
C LEU A 201 12.57 -22.54 2.38
N LYS A 202 12.72 -23.31 1.31
CA LYS A 202 11.69 -24.28 0.91
C LYS A 202 11.37 -25.26 2.03
N ASP A 203 12.39 -25.78 2.70
CA ASP A 203 12.21 -26.74 3.80
C ASP A 203 11.55 -26.12 5.03
N ALA A 204 11.93 -24.90 5.41
CA ALA A 204 11.32 -24.17 6.52
C ALA A 204 9.83 -23.87 6.32
N TYR A 205 9.38 -23.65 5.09
CA TYR A 205 7.97 -23.34 4.80
C TYR A 205 7.11 -24.58 4.50
N ARG A 206 7.67 -25.80 4.51
CA ARG A 206 6.91 -27.05 4.31
C ARG A 206 5.99 -27.39 5.47
N SER A 207 6.42 -27.15 6.72
CA SER A 207 5.63 -27.47 7.91
C SER A 207 4.31 -26.71 7.89
N PRO A 208 3.14 -27.35 8.08
CA PRO A 208 1.86 -26.67 7.93
C PRO A 208 1.67 -25.55 8.95
N VAL A 209 0.94 -24.51 8.57
CA VAL A 209 0.51 -23.46 9.49
C VAL A 209 -0.44 -24.05 10.54
N ARG A 210 -0.25 -23.67 11.80
CA ARG A 210 -1.02 -24.11 12.96
C ARG A 210 -1.92 -22.99 13.48
N GLU A 211 -3.22 -23.23 13.52
CA GLU A 211 -4.21 -22.24 13.95
C GLU A 211 -4.07 -21.88 15.43
N ASP A 212 -3.65 -22.82 16.28
CA ASP A 212 -3.37 -22.55 17.69
C ASP A 212 -2.17 -21.60 17.89
N LEU A 213 -1.20 -21.61 16.98
CA LEU A 213 -0.09 -20.64 17.00
C LEU A 213 -0.54 -19.26 16.50
N ILE A 214 -1.42 -19.20 15.50
CA ILE A 214 -2.02 -17.94 15.05
C ILE A 214 -2.68 -17.22 16.23
N VAL A 215 -3.56 -17.92 16.95
CA VAL A 215 -4.28 -17.36 18.11
C VAL A 215 -3.29 -16.88 19.17
N ARG A 216 -2.33 -17.73 19.57
CA ARG A 216 -1.34 -17.37 20.59
C ARG A 216 -0.47 -16.17 20.21
N CYS A 217 -0.08 -16.04 18.94
CA CYS A 217 0.67 -14.88 18.47
C CYS A 217 -0.16 -13.60 18.62
N ILE A 218 -1.43 -13.61 18.19
CA ILE A 218 -2.33 -12.47 18.29
C ILE A 218 -2.56 -12.09 19.75
N GLU A 219 -2.90 -13.05 20.60
CA GLU A 219 -3.14 -12.83 22.04
C GLU A 219 -1.92 -12.22 22.73
N ARG A 220 -0.69 -12.67 22.40
CA ARG A 220 0.54 -12.10 22.95
C ARG A 220 0.74 -10.63 22.56
N ILE A 221 0.49 -10.29 21.29
CA ILE A 221 0.59 -8.89 20.82
C ILE A 221 -0.46 -8.03 21.54
N LYS A 222 -1.70 -8.51 21.62
CA LYS A 222 -2.81 -7.80 22.27
C LYS A 222 -2.61 -7.65 23.78
N ALA A 223 -2.05 -8.65 24.45
CA ALA A 223 -1.73 -8.60 25.88
C ALA A 223 -0.69 -7.51 26.22
N ALA A 224 0.14 -7.11 25.25
CA ALA A 224 1.07 -6.00 25.40
C ALA A 224 0.41 -4.61 25.25
N GLY A 225 -0.88 -4.54 24.96
CA GLY A 225 -1.65 -3.30 24.87
C GLY A 225 -1.42 -2.51 23.58
N VAL A 226 -0.91 -3.15 22.52
CA VAL A 226 -0.63 -2.51 21.22
C VAL A 226 -1.57 -3.02 20.13
N PRO A 227 -1.73 -2.28 19.01
CA PRO A 227 -2.47 -2.77 17.85
C PRO A 227 -1.83 -4.04 17.24
N CYS A 228 -2.67 -4.99 16.81
CA CYS A 228 -2.27 -6.23 16.16
C CYS A 228 -2.79 -6.28 14.73
N ALA A 229 -1.88 -6.36 13.76
CA ALA A 229 -2.23 -6.62 12.38
C ALA A 229 -1.63 -7.95 11.91
N VAL A 230 -2.39 -8.68 11.10
CA VAL A 230 -1.99 -9.98 10.58
C VAL A 230 -2.22 -10.05 9.08
N SER A 231 -1.36 -10.78 8.36
CA SER A 231 -1.45 -10.97 6.91
C SER A 231 -1.73 -12.41 6.55
N SER A 232 -2.63 -12.63 5.60
CA SER A 232 -2.92 -13.95 5.02
C SER A 232 -2.95 -13.86 3.49
N ALA A 233 -2.45 -14.90 2.84
CA ALA A 233 -2.62 -15.10 1.41
C ALA A 233 -4.13 -15.24 1.07
N PRO A 234 -4.57 -14.81 -0.13
CA PRO A 234 -5.98 -14.87 -0.54
C PRO A 234 -6.58 -16.27 -0.43
N ALA A 235 -5.81 -17.32 -0.75
CA ALA A 235 -6.24 -18.71 -0.67
C ALA A 235 -6.67 -19.15 0.74
N HIS A 236 -6.21 -18.44 1.77
CA HIS A 236 -6.42 -18.80 3.17
C HIS A 236 -7.19 -17.75 3.96
N ALA A 237 -7.33 -16.52 3.44
CA ALA A 237 -7.91 -15.41 4.19
C ALA A 237 -9.35 -15.68 4.61
N GLY A 238 -10.20 -16.18 3.70
CA GLY A 238 -11.62 -16.45 4.00
C GLY A 238 -11.83 -17.41 5.17
N ARG A 239 -11.05 -18.50 5.23
CA ARG A 239 -11.13 -19.48 6.32
C ARG A 239 -10.53 -19.00 7.65
N ARG A 240 -9.59 -18.05 7.62
CA ARG A 240 -8.92 -17.51 8.82
C ARG A 240 -9.61 -16.27 9.39
N ALA A 241 -10.46 -15.59 8.62
CA ALA A 241 -11.00 -14.29 8.99
C ALA A 241 -11.65 -14.27 10.37
N ARG A 242 -12.56 -15.21 10.65
CA ARG A 242 -13.21 -15.31 11.97
C ARG A 242 -12.24 -15.69 13.07
N LEU A 243 -11.34 -16.64 12.81
CA LEU A 243 -10.34 -17.07 13.78
C LEU A 243 -9.47 -15.89 14.27
N VAL A 244 -9.02 -15.02 13.35
CA VAL A 244 -8.15 -13.89 13.71
C VAL A 244 -8.91 -12.78 14.41
N GLU A 245 -10.17 -12.54 14.03
CA GLU A 245 -11.06 -11.59 14.71
C GLU A 245 -11.38 -12.07 16.13
N GLU A 246 -11.75 -13.33 16.31
CA GLU A 246 -12.04 -13.93 17.61
C GLU A 246 -10.81 -13.91 18.53
N ALA A 247 -9.60 -14.07 17.98
CA ALA A 247 -8.34 -13.92 18.71
C ALA A 247 -8.00 -12.46 19.07
N GLY A 248 -8.70 -11.48 18.49
CA GLY A 248 -8.59 -10.05 18.82
C GLY A 248 -7.67 -9.24 17.91
N ALA A 249 -7.37 -9.69 16.68
CA ALA A 249 -6.63 -8.88 15.71
C ALA A 249 -7.40 -7.58 15.39
N ASP A 250 -6.68 -6.47 15.20
CA ASP A 250 -7.27 -5.17 14.87
C ASP A 250 -7.37 -4.92 13.36
N VAL A 251 -6.54 -5.59 12.56
CA VAL A 251 -6.53 -5.49 11.09
C VAL A 251 -6.19 -6.84 10.48
N LEU A 252 -6.95 -7.25 9.48
CA LEU A 252 -6.60 -8.36 8.60
C LEU A 252 -6.15 -7.83 7.23
N VAL A 253 -4.90 -8.13 6.89
CA VAL A 253 -4.32 -7.86 5.58
C VAL A 253 -4.49 -9.10 4.70
N VAL A 254 -5.09 -8.97 3.52
CA VAL A 254 -5.08 -9.99 2.49
C VAL A 254 -4.03 -9.63 1.45
N GLN A 255 -2.90 -10.32 1.50
CA GLN A 255 -1.71 -9.95 0.75
C GLN A 255 -1.31 -11.00 -0.29
N GLY A 256 -1.11 -10.54 -1.52
CA GLY A 256 -0.50 -11.28 -2.62
C GLY A 256 0.35 -10.34 -3.48
N THR A 257 1.18 -10.89 -4.36
CA THR A 257 2.02 -10.03 -5.21
C THR A 257 1.18 -9.14 -6.11
N VAL A 258 0.12 -9.67 -6.71
CA VAL A 258 -0.82 -8.94 -7.56
C VAL A 258 -2.20 -9.42 -7.21
N LEU A 259 -3.09 -8.52 -6.78
CA LEU A 259 -4.49 -8.84 -6.51
C LEU A 259 -5.41 -8.04 -7.40
N THR A 260 -6.52 -8.68 -7.76
CA THR A 260 -7.64 -8.11 -8.51
C THR A 260 -8.93 -8.52 -7.82
N ALA A 261 -9.97 -7.68 -7.90
CA ALA A 261 -11.29 -8.02 -7.40
C ALA A 261 -11.90 -9.23 -8.13
N ARG A 262 -11.48 -9.46 -9.38
CA ARG A 262 -11.90 -10.57 -10.22
C ARG A 262 -10.72 -11.47 -10.57
N HIS A 263 -10.83 -12.76 -10.33
CA HIS A 263 -9.88 -13.79 -10.77
C HIS A 263 -10.64 -14.89 -11.52
N GLU A 264 -10.04 -15.33 -12.61
CA GLU A 264 -10.60 -16.39 -13.43
C GLU A 264 -9.78 -17.66 -13.24
N SER A 265 -10.42 -18.69 -12.69
CA SER A 265 -9.84 -20.02 -12.51
C SER A 265 -10.89 -21.07 -12.84
N SER A 266 -10.47 -22.13 -13.54
CA SER A 266 -11.28 -23.33 -13.75
C SER A 266 -11.11 -24.38 -12.65
N GLY A 267 -10.11 -24.21 -11.78
CA GLY A 267 -9.71 -25.23 -10.79
C GLY A 267 -10.10 -24.92 -9.35
N TYR A 268 -10.50 -23.68 -9.04
CA TYR A 268 -10.92 -23.28 -7.70
C TYR A 268 -11.73 -21.98 -7.74
N GLU A 269 -12.54 -21.77 -6.70
CA GLU A 269 -13.25 -20.51 -6.48
C GLU A 269 -12.33 -19.51 -5.77
N GLN A 270 -12.34 -18.26 -6.24
CA GLN A 270 -11.59 -17.18 -5.61
C GLN A 270 -12.33 -16.68 -4.37
N LEU A 271 -11.56 -16.23 -3.38
CA LEU A 271 -12.04 -15.34 -2.32
C LEU A 271 -12.81 -14.14 -2.89
N ALA A 272 -14.08 -14.03 -2.52
CA ALA A 272 -14.90 -12.84 -2.74
C ALA A 272 -14.64 -11.82 -1.63
N PHE A 273 -14.11 -10.64 -1.98
CA PHE A 273 -13.70 -9.64 -0.98
C PHE A 273 -14.89 -8.97 -0.30
N ASP A 274 -16.01 -8.79 -0.99
CA ASP A 274 -17.26 -8.28 -0.43
C ASP A 274 -17.83 -9.22 0.63
N GLU A 275 -17.83 -10.53 0.37
CA GLU A 275 -18.22 -11.54 1.34
C GLU A 275 -17.27 -11.55 2.55
N LEU A 276 -15.95 -11.46 2.31
CA LEU A 276 -14.96 -11.38 3.38
C LEU A 276 -15.18 -10.14 4.27
N CYS A 277 -15.37 -8.96 3.66
CA CYS A 277 -15.61 -7.72 4.39
C CYS A 277 -16.93 -7.75 5.16
N GLY A 278 -17.95 -8.48 4.66
CA GLY A 278 -19.21 -8.69 5.37
C GLY A 278 -19.15 -9.75 6.47
N ALA A 279 -18.12 -10.60 6.48
CA ALA A 279 -18.02 -11.73 7.40
C ALA A 279 -17.37 -11.39 8.75
N VAL A 280 -16.65 -10.26 8.84
CA VAL A 280 -15.94 -9.79 10.04
C VAL A 280 -16.13 -8.28 10.21
N SER A 281 -15.94 -7.79 11.43
CA SER A 281 -16.05 -6.39 11.83
C SER A 281 -14.72 -5.64 11.88
N ILE A 282 -13.59 -6.34 11.75
CA ILE A 282 -12.27 -5.72 11.71
C ILE A 282 -11.96 -5.17 10.30
N PRO A 283 -11.23 -4.03 10.20
CA PRO A 283 -10.75 -3.51 8.93
C PRO A 283 -10.02 -4.56 8.08
N ILE A 284 -10.41 -4.67 6.82
CA ILE A 284 -9.70 -5.47 5.81
C ILE A 284 -8.84 -4.57 4.94
N VAL A 285 -7.54 -4.87 4.85
CA VAL A 285 -6.60 -4.22 3.93
C VAL A 285 -6.22 -5.20 2.83
N VAL A 286 -6.30 -4.81 1.57
CA VAL A 286 -6.04 -5.73 0.44
C VAL A 286 -4.90 -5.22 -0.42
N GLY A 287 -4.02 -6.12 -0.86
CA GLY A 287 -3.06 -5.75 -1.89
C GLY A 287 -2.14 -6.87 -2.36
N ASN A 288 -1.35 -6.66 -3.40
CA ASN A 288 -1.03 -5.33 -3.91
C ASN A 288 -1.72 -5.01 -5.25
N ALA A 289 -2.03 -3.73 -5.45
CA ALA A 289 -2.52 -3.16 -6.71
C ALA A 289 -1.66 -1.94 -7.11
N VAL A 290 -1.62 -1.60 -8.41
CA VAL A 290 -0.78 -0.50 -8.93
C VAL A 290 -1.44 0.33 -10.02
N SER A 291 -2.69 0.01 -10.38
CA SER A 291 -3.44 0.69 -11.43
C SER A 291 -4.73 1.26 -10.85
N TYR A 292 -5.15 2.39 -11.40
CA TYR A 292 -6.36 3.10 -11.03
C TYR A 292 -7.60 2.17 -11.07
N GLY A 293 -7.90 1.51 -12.20
CA GLY A 293 -9.13 0.73 -12.37
C GLY A 293 -9.20 -0.48 -11.43
N THR A 294 -8.08 -1.20 -11.28
CA THR A 294 -8.02 -2.34 -10.34
C THR A 294 -8.17 -1.89 -8.89
N ALA A 295 -7.56 -0.77 -8.51
CA ALA A 295 -7.71 -0.23 -7.17
C ALA A 295 -9.16 0.22 -6.90
N LEU A 296 -9.80 0.88 -7.85
CA LEU A 296 -11.18 1.31 -7.75
C LEU A 296 -12.13 0.11 -7.54
N GLU A 297 -11.97 -0.94 -8.35
CA GLU A 297 -12.78 -2.16 -8.23
C GLU A 297 -12.58 -2.85 -6.87
N LEU A 298 -11.35 -2.87 -6.34
CA LEU A 298 -11.06 -3.41 -5.01
C LEU A 298 -11.69 -2.56 -3.89
N MET A 299 -11.65 -1.24 -4.00
CA MET A 299 -12.28 -0.32 -3.03
C MET A 299 -13.79 -0.50 -2.97
N GLU A 300 -14.42 -0.74 -4.12
CA GLU A 300 -15.86 -1.02 -4.25
C GLU A 300 -16.27 -2.33 -3.56
N GLN A 301 -15.33 -3.22 -3.22
CA GLN A 301 -15.62 -4.44 -2.43
C GLN A 301 -15.79 -4.18 -0.93
N GLY A 302 -15.60 -2.94 -0.46
CA GLY A 302 -15.79 -2.59 0.95
C GLY A 302 -14.53 -2.61 1.82
N ILE A 303 -13.35 -2.83 1.25
CA ILE A 303 -12.06 -2.85 1.97
C ILE A 303 -11.79 -1.51 2.68
N SER A 304 -11.10 -1.52 3.82
CA SER A 304 -10.73 -0.31 4.58
C SER A 304 -9.40 0.30 4.14
N GLY A 305 -8.51 -0.50 3.54
CA GLY A 305 -7.24 -0.03 3.01
C GLY A 305 -6.76 -0.83 1.81
N ILE A 306 -5.84 -0.26 1.05
CA ILE A 306 -5.19 -0.88 -0.10
C ILE A 306 -3.66 -0.78 0.01
N LEU A 307 -2.95 -1.87 -0.26
CA LEU A 307 -1.49 -1.85 -0.40
C LEU A 307 -1.10 -1.60 -1.86
N VAL A 308 -0.14 -0.71 -2.05
CA VAL A 308 0.32 -0.29 -3.38
C VAL A 308 1.76 -0.71 -3.62
N GLY A 309 2.01 -1.54 -4.63
CA GLY A 309 3.38 -1.84 -5.07
C GLY A 309 3.56 -3.22 -5.67
N ILE A 310 4.08 -3.29 -6.90
CA ILE A 310 4.43 -4.54 -7.58
C ILE A 310 5.88 -4.47 -8.06
N GLY A 311 6.72 -5.27 -7.39
CA GLY A 311 8.15 -5.38 -7.65
C GLY A 311 9.12 -4.32 -7.10
N PRO A 312 8.75 -3.26 -6.34
CA PRO A 312 9.73 -2.28 -5.86
C PRO A 312 10.53 -2.75 -4.65
N GLY A 313 10.05 -3.77 -3.91
CA GLY A 313 10.68 -4.24 -2.68
C GLY A 313 12.06 -4.84 -2.94
N ALA A 314 13.04 -4.55 -2.07
CA ALA A 314 14.43 -4.95 -2.30
C ALA A 314 14.64 -6.48 -2.28
N ALA A 315 13.81 -7.23 -1.55
CA ALA A 315 13.83 -8.69 -1.56
C ALA A 315 12.96 -9.31 -2.69
N CYS A 316 12.26 -8.49 -3.48
CA CYS A 316 11.36 -8.94 -4.54
C CYS A 316 12.09 -9.02 -5.89
N THR A 317 11.89 -10.11 -6.62
CA THR A 317 12.47 -10.30 -7.96
C THR A 317 11.41 -10.31 -9.06
N THR A 318 10.14 -9.99 -8.75
CA THR A 318 9.00 -10.06 -9.68
C THR A 318 9.23 -9.32 -11.00
N ARG A 319 9.82 -8.11 -10.97
CA ARG A 319 10.13 -7.36 -12.20
C ARG A 319 11.18 -8.07 -13.06
N GLY A 320 12.19 -8.67 -12.44
CA GLY A 320 13.24 -9.41 -13.16
C GLY A 320 12.75 -10.76 -13.68
N VAL A 321 11.92 -11.46 -12.90
CA VAL A 321 11.43 -12.81 -13.22
C VAL A 321 10.25 -12.77 -14.20
N LEU A 322 9.31 -11.83 -14.02
CA LEU A 322 8.06 -11.78 -14.81
C LEU A 322 7.97 -10.58 -15.77
N GLY A 323 8.82 -9.56 -15.63
CA GLY A 323 8.67 -8.31 -16.38
C GLY A 323 7.47 -7.45 -15.95
N VAL A 324 6.85 -7.77 -14.80
CA VAL A 324 5.63 -7.10 -14.31
C VAL A 324 5.94 -6.15 -13.15
N GLY A 325 5.47 -4.91 -13.26
CA GLY A 325 5.53 -3.92 -12.19
C GLY A 325 5.32 -2.49 -12.69
N VAL A 326 5.11 -1.57 -11.77
CA VAL A 326 5.01 -0.13 -12.03
C VAL A 326 5.92 0.62 -11.05
N PRO A 327 6.69 1.64 -11.49
CA PRO A 327 7.43 2.52 -10.60
C PRO A 327 6.56 3.14 -9.50
N GLN A 328 7.11 3.24 -8.28
CA GLN A 328 6.30 3.32 -7.06
C GLN A 328 5.58 4.66 -6.87
N VAL A 329 6.16 5.77 -7.33
CA VAL A 329 5.52 7.10 -7.23
C VAL A 329 4.29 7.12 -8.13
N THR A 330 4.43 6.69 -9.40
CA THR A 330 3.29 6.59 -10.32
C THR A 330 2.22 5.64 -9.84
N ALA A 331 2.60 4.46 -9.33
CA ALA A 331 1.64 3.50 -8.79
C ALA A 331 0.84 4.08 -7.62
N THR A 332 1.50 4.80 -6.71
CA THR A 332 0.85 5.44 -5.56
C THR A 332 -0.12 6.53 -6.02
N ALA A 333 0.31 7.40 -6.95
CA ALA A 333 -0.53 8.46 -7.49
C ALA A 333 -1.78 7.92 -8.23
N ASP A 334 -1.62 6.89 -9.05
CA ASP A 334 -2.75 6.25 -9.76
C ASP A 334 -3.79 5.68 -8.78
N VAL A 335 -3.33 5.01 -7.72
CA VAL A 335 -4.21 4.41 -6.70
C VAL A 335 -4.84 5.49 -5.80
N ALA A 336 -4.11 6.56 -5.48
CA ALA A 336 -4.65 7.70 -4.74
C ALA A 336 -5.76 8.39 -5.53
N ALA A 337 -5.62 8.54 -6.85
CA ALA A 337 -6.68 9.07 -7.71
C ALA A 337 -7.94 8.18 -7.69
N ALA A 338 -7.77 6.85 -7.73
CA ALA A 338 -8.89 5.92 -7.58
C ALA A 338 -9.59 6.06 -6.21
N ARG A 339 -8.80 6.23 -5.15
CA ARG A 339 -9.30 6.48 -3.80
C ARG A 339 -10.09 7.78 -3.71
N ASP A 340 -9.60 8.86 -4.30
CA ASP A 340 -10.27 10.16 -4.23
C ASP A 340 -11.60 10.13 -4.99
N GLU A 341 -11.66 9.43 -6.13
CA GLU A 341 -12.92 9.18 -6.82
C GLU A 341 -13.88 8.32 -5.97
N HIS A 342 -13.38 7.23 -5.38
CA HIS A 342 -14.20 6.41 -4.49
C HIS A 342 -14.76 7.22 -3.32
N GLU A 343 -13.93 8.04 -2.66
CA GLU A 343 -14.35 8.94 -1.57
C GLU A 343 -15.39 9.97 -2.05
N ALA A 344 -15.20 10.56 -3.23
CA ALA A 344 -16.17 11.49 -3.81
C ALA A 344 -17.53 10.84 -4.12
N ARG A 345 -17.54 9.58 -4.58
CA ARG A 345 -18.77 8.83 -4.92
C ARG A 345 -19.50 8.30 -3.68
N THR A 346 -18.77 7.93 -2.63
CA THR A 346 -19.33 7.15 -1.51
C THR A 346 -19.29 7.87 -0.16
N GLY A 347 -18.51 8.95 -0.04
CA GLY A 347 -18.18 9.59 1.23
C GLY A 347 -17.21 8.79 2.11
N ARG A 348 -16.74 7.61 1.66
CA ARG A 348 -15.85 6.72 2.42
C ARG A 348 -14.45 6.75 1.84
N ARG A 349 -13.48 7.20 2.64
CA ARG A 349 -12.06 7.15 2.31
C ARG A 349 -11.48 5.77 2.61
N VAL A 350 -10.93 5.12 1.60
CA VAL A 350 -10.09 3.94 1.75
C VAL A 350 -8.65 4.41 2.00
N ALA A 351 -7.94 3.81 2.96
CA ALA A 351 -6.54 4.15 3.21
C ALA A 351 -5.63 3.62 2.10
N VAL A 352 -4.66 4.42 1.64
CA VAL A 352 -3.64 4.01 0.66
C VAL A 352 -2.32 3.83 1.38
N ILE A 353 -1.76 2.62 1.33
CA ILE A 353 -0.49 2.28 1.97
C ILE A 353 0.53 1.90 0.89
N THR A 354 1.56 2.72 0.71
CA THR A 354 2.64 2.42 -0.25
C THR A 354 3.55 1.32 0.32
N ASP A 355 3.62 0.18 -0.36
CA ASP A 355 4.37 -1.01 0.07
C ASP A 355 5.58 -1.28 -0.84
N GLY A 356 6.77 -1.09 -0.27
CA GLY A 356 8.05 -1.41 -0.89
C GLY A 356 8.72 -0.28 -1.68
N GLY A 357 10.04 -0.43 -1.86
CA GLY A 357 10.90 0.52 -2.61
C GLY A 357 11.54 1.63 -1.76
N MET A 358 11.06 1.85 -0.53
CA MET A 358 11.63 2.85 0.37
C MET A 358 12.90 2.34 1.06
N ARG A 359 13.92 3.19 1.09
CA ARG A 359 15.21 2.91 1.74
C ARG A 359 15.51 3.90 2.87
N ILE A 360 15.09 5.14 2.68
CA ILE A 360 15.43 6.30 3.51
C ILE A 360 14.18 7.15 3.79
N GLY A 361 14.27 8.06 4.76
CA GLY A 361 13.19 8.98 5.11
C GLY A 361 12.64 9.78 3.93
N ALA A 362 13.50 10.21 2.98
CA ALA A 362 13.06 10.92 1.79
C ALA A 362 12.13 10.09 0.88
N ASP A 363 12.33 8.76 0.79
CA ASP A 363 11.44 7.88 0.03
C ASP A 363 10.07 7.79 0.71
N VAL A 364 10.03 7.77 2.06
CA VAL A 364 8.78 7.81 2.85
C VAL A 364 8.04 9.12 2.60
N CYS A 365 8.73 10.26 2.66
CA CYS A 365 8.12 11.56 2.37
C CYS A 365 7.52 11.60 0.96
N LYS A 366 8.27 11.14 -0.05
CA LYS A 366 7.79 11.09 -1.45
C LYS A 366 6.61 10.15 -1.63
N ALA A 367 6.54 9.04 -0.89
CA ALA A 367 5.40 8.13 -0.92
C ALA A 367 4.12 8.80 -0.39
N ILE A 368 4.20 9.47 0.77
CA ILE A 368 3.05 10.19 1.33
C ILE A 368 2.63 11.33 0.40
N ALA A 369 3.58 12.15 -0.06
CA ALA A 369 3.29 13.24 -1.00
C ALA A 369 2.66 12.75 -2.31
N ALA A 370 3.03 11.55 -2.78
CA ALA A 370 2.43 10.93 -3.97
C ALA A 370 1.00 10.42 -3.76
N GLY A 371 0.44 10.52 -2.54
CA GLY A 371 -0.96 10.18 -2.28
C GLY A 371 -1.18 9.08 -1.25
N ALA A 372 -0.15 8.56 -0.57
CA ALA A 372 -0.33 7.59 0.50
C ALA A 372 -0.72 8.23 1.83
N ASP A 373 -1.51 7.51 2.64
CA ASP A 373 -1.77 7.88 4.04
C ASP A 373 -0.78 7.21 4.99
N GLY A 374 -0.13 6.12 4.55
CA GLY A 374 0.91 5.42 5.30
C GLY A 374 1.83 4.62 4.39
N VAL A 375 2.90 4.06 4.96
CA VAL A 375 3.88 3.27 4.22
C VAL A 375 4.10 1.92 4.88
N MET A 376 4.33 0.88 4.07
CA MET A 376 4.79 -0.43 4.54
C MET A 376 6.26 -0.62 4.17
N VAL A 377 7.08 -0.84 5.21
CA VAL A 377 8.55 -0.86 5.14
C VAL A 377 9.06 -2.23 5.56
N GLY A 378 9.92 -2.83 4.74
CA GLY A 378 10.57 -4.11 5.01
C GLY A 378 12.05 -3.96 5.30
N SER A 379 12.86 -3.83 4.24
CA SER A 379 14.33 -3.89 4.33
C SER A 379 14.99 -2.87 5.28
N PRO A 380 14.55 -1.60 5.39
CA PRO A 380 15.08 -0.72 6.44
C PRO A 380 14.85 -1.25 7.85
N LEU A 381 13.67 -1.80 8.13
CA LEU A 381 13.34 -2.38 9.45
C LEU A 381 14.06 -3.70 9.71
N ALA A 382 14.42 -4.44 8.66
CA ALA A 382 15.28 -5.61 8.80
C ALA A 382 16.67 -5.26 9.37
N GLY A 383 17.09 -4.00 9.30
CA GLY A 383 18.32 -3.52 9.92
C GLY A 383 18.18 -3.13 11.39
N ALA A 384 16.98 -3.27 11.98
CA ALA A 384 16.78 -3.04 13.41
C ALA A 384 17.41 -4.15 14.25
N GLU A 385 17.92 -3.82 15.44
CA GLU A 385 18.41 -4.79 16.43
C GLU A 385 17.32 -5.80 16.85
N GLU A 386 16.07 -5.34 16.87
CA GLU A 386 14.88 -6.10 17.22
C GLU A 386 14.35 -6.98 16.07
N SER A 387 14.88 -6.83 14.85
CA SER A 387 14.42 -7.63 13.71
C SER A 387 14.67 -9.11 13.93
N ALA A 388 13.68 -9.94 13.56
CA ALA A 388 13.71 -11.39 13.83
C ALA A 388 14.98 -12.09 13.30
N SER A 389 15.49 -11.66 12.15
CA SER A 389 16.67 -12.25 11.51
C SER A 389 17.95 -11.41 11.63
N ARG A 390 17.91 -10.29 12.36
CA ARG A 390 19.07 -9.43 12.66
C ARG A 390 19.88 -9.03 11.42
N GLY A 391 19.25 -8.31 10.49
CA GLY A 391 19.93 -7.76 9.32
C GLY A 391 19.74 -8.56 8.02
N PHE A 392 18.96 -9.64 8.02
CA PHE A 392 18.54 -10.34 6.80
C PHE A 392 17.08 -10.03 6.47
N ASN A 393 16.71 -10.20 5.21
CA ASN A 393 15.31 -10.05 4.80
C ASN A 393 14.98 -10.95 3.61
N TRP A 394 13.77 -11.49 3.56
CA TRP A 394 13.26 -12.23 2.42
C TRP A 394 11.76 -11.99 2.26
N GLY A 395 11.30 -11.98 1.01
CA GLY A 395 9.90 -11.72 0.69
C GLY A 395 9.02 -12.97 0.77
N MET A 396 7.72 -12.76 0.93
CA MET A 396 6.68 -13.79 0.98
C MET A 396 6.63 -14.74 -0.22
N ALA A 397 7.07 -14.30 -1.39
CA ALA A 397 7.09 -15.09 -2.61
C ALA A 397 8.41 -15.87 -2.83
N THR A 398 9.34 -15.80 -1.89
CA THR A 398 10.63 -16.51 -1.97
C THR A 398 10.48 -18.04 -1.84
N PRO A 399 9.68 -18.59 -0.91
CA PRO A 399 9.55 -20.05 -0.76
C PRO A 399 8.59 -20.70 -1.77
N ASP A 400 8.14 -20.00 -2.81
CA ASP A 400 7.28 -20.58 -3.85
C ASP A 400 7.97 -21.82 -4.47
N PRO A 401 7.32 -23.00 -4.42
CA PRO A 401 7.96 -24.25 -4.83
C PRO A 401 8.18 -24.34 -6.35
N ASN A 402 7.35 -23.64 -7.13
CA ASN A 402 7.35 -23.71 -8.58
C ASN A 402 8.20 -22.58 -9.20
N LEU A 403 7.97 -21.34 -8.76
CA LEU A 403 8.66 -20.17 -9.29
C LEU A 403 8.92 -19.13 -8.18
N PRO A 404 10.07 -19.23 -7.48
CA PRO A 404 10.51 -18.21 -6.52
C PRO A 404 10.55 -16.82 -7.15
N ARG A 405 9.91 -15.84 -6.49
CA ARG A 405 9.87 -14.43 -6.93
C ARG A 405 10.40 -13.47 -5.87
N GLY A 406 11.26 -13.99 -5.01
CA GLY A 406 12.02 -13.22 -4.04
C GLY A 406 13.41 -13.80 -3.86
N THR A 407 14.20 -13.12 -3.03
CA THR A 407 15.53 -13.55 -2.63
C THR A 407 15.81 -13.13 -1.20
N ARG A 408 16.70 -13.86 -0.50
CA ARG A 408 17.24 -13.41 0.77
C ARG A 408 18.30 -12.34 0.52
N ILE A 409 18.11 -11.16 1.09
CA ILE A 409 19.08 -10.07 1.07
C ILE A 409 19.70 -9.87 2.46
N HIS A 410 20.89 -9.26 2.49
CA HIS A 410 21.55 -8.84 3.72
C HIS A 410 21.64 -7.32 3.74
N VAL A 411 21.05 -6.69 4.75
CA VAL A 411 21.07 -5.24 4.97
C VAL A 411 21.97 -4.82 6.13
N GLY A 412 22.35 -5.78 6.98
CA GLY A 412 23.10 -5.58 8.21
C GLY A 412 22.27 -4.97 9.34
N VAL A 413 22.68 -5.18 10.59
CA VAL A 413 22.12 -4.46 11.75
C VAL A 413 22.74 -3.06 11.80
N ARG A 414 21.90 -2.03 11.95
CA ARG A 414 22.32 -0.62 11.83
C ARG A 414 21.98 0.23 13.04
N ALA A 415 20.85 -0.03 13.69
CA ALA A 415 20.33 0.79 14.78
C ALA A 415 19.21 0.06 15.53
N THR A 416 18.78 0.61 16.65
CA THR A 416 17.53 0.18 17.30
C THR A 416 16.31 0.55 16.45
N LEU A 417 15.21 -0.16 16.62
CA LEU A 417 13.94 0.15 15.96
C LEU A 417 13.46 1.57 16.30
N ALA A 418 13.65 1.99 17.55
CA ALA A 418 13.33 3.34 18.00
C ALA A 418 14.10 4.42 17.20
N GLU A 419 15.41 4.24 17.00
CA GLU A 419 16.23 5.15 16.22
C GLU A 419 15.81 5.19 14.74
N ILE A 420 15.40 4.05 14.16
CA ILE A 420 14.92 4.00 12.77
C ILE A 420 13.58 4.72 12.62
N VAL A 421 12.63 4.46 13.52
CA VAL A 421 11.25 4.94 13.39
C VAL A 421 11.09 6.37 13.90
N GLN A 422 11.56 6.66 15.11
CA GLN A 422 11.33 7.93 15.83
C GLN A 422 12.60 8.75 16.06
N GLY A 423 13.78 8.13 15.95
CA GLY A 423 15.06 8.77 16.23
C GLY A 423 15.46 8.74 17.71
N PRO A 424 16.46 9.56 18.11
CA PRO A 424 17.20 10.49 17.25
C PRO A 424 18.02 9.77 16.19
N ALA A 425 18.22 10.40 15.03
CA ALA A 425 19.16 9.90 14.04
C ALA A 425 20.61 10.15 14.51
N ARG A 426 21.47 9.15 14.36
CA ARG A 426 22.92 9.22 14.64
C ARG A 426 23.79 9.25 13.38
N VAL A 427 23.15 9.12 12.22
CA VAL A 427 23.77 9.10 10.90
C VAL A 427 23.08 10.11 9.99
N ASP A 428 23.73 10.49 8.90
CA ASP A 428 23.33 11.55 7.97
C ASP A 428 22.89 11.03 6.59
N ASP A 429 22.68 9.71 6.46
CA ASP A 429 22.28 9.02 5.23
C ASP A 429 20.75 8.85 5.07
N GLY A 430 19.98 9.35 6.05
CA GLY A 430 18.53 9.28 6.06
C GLY A 430 17.95 7.89 6.36
N THR A 431 18.75 6.94 6.81
CA THR A 431 18.29 5.57 7.19
C THR A 431 17.65 5.50 8.58
N GLN A 432 17.68 6.60 9.33
CA GLN A 432 17.10 6.71 10.68
C GLN A 432 16.11 7.87 10.79
N ASN A 433 15.30 7.85 11.84
CA ASN A 433 14.30 8.86 12.20
C ASN A 433 13.31 9.19 11.07
N PHE A 434 12.60 8.18 10.56
CA PHE A 434 11.63 8.38 9.48
C PHE A 434 10.48 9.31 9.88
N ALA A 435 10.02 9.24 11.14
CA ALA A 435 8.98 10.13 11.62
C ALA A 435 9.44 11.60 11.69
N GLY A 436 10.69 11.85 12.12
CA GLY A 436 11.27 13.19 12.12
C GLY A 436 11.54 13.73 10.72
N ALA A 437 12.00 12.87 9.79
CA ALA A 437 12.15 13.22 8.38
C ALA A 437 10.80 13.63 7.76
N LEU A 438 9.73 12.89 8.06
CA LEU A 438 8.39 13.21 7.58
C LEU A 438 7.88 14.54 8.14
N ARG A 439 7.97 14.76 9.47
CA ARG A 439 7.58 16.04 10.08
C ARG A 439 8.35 17.22 9.48
N SER A 440 9.65 17.08 9.33
CA SER A 440 10.49 18.13 8.73
C SER A 440 10.07 18.40 7.28
N SER A 441 9.77 17.34 6.51
CA SER A 441 9.33 17.49 5.12
C SER A 441 7.97 18.18 5.01
N LEU A 442 7.01 17.83 5.86
CA LEU A 442 5.72 18.54 5.95
C LEU A 442 5.94 20.02 6.28
N GLY A 443 6.77 20.28 7.30
CA GLY A 443 7.10 21.62 7.76
C GLY A 443 7.68 22.51 6.66
N VAL A 444 8.67 22.04 5.91
CA VAL A 444 9.29 22.83 4.81
C VAL A 444 8.39 22.94 3.57
N CYS A 445 7.47 21.99 3.37
CA CYS A 445 6.47 22.06 2.30
C CYS A 445 5.21 22.86 2.71
N GLY A 446 5.12 23.32 3.95
CA GLY A 446 3.98 24.11 4.44
C GLY A 446 2.69 23.32 4.59
N ALA A 447 2.77 22.02 4.89
CA ALA A 447 1.61 21.15 5.13
C ALA A 447 1.45 20.86 6.63
N HIS A 448 0.25 21.05 7.17
CA HIS A 448 -0.06 20.78 8.57
C HIS A 448 -0.35 19.30 8.84
N ASP A 449 -0.82 18.56 7.84
CA ASP A 449 -1.14 17.14 7.97
C ASP A 449 -0.84 16.34 6.69
N LEU A 450 -1.01 15.03 6.76
CA LEU A 450 -0.77 14.14 5.62
C LEU A 450 -1.68 14.45 4.41
N ARG A 451 -2.92 14.91 4.60
CA ARG A 451 -3.84 15.22 3.49
C ARG A 451 -3.43 16.48 2.75
N GLU A 452 -2.96 17.50 3.46
CA GLU A 452 -2.35 18.67 2.85
C GLU A 452 -1.04 18.30 2.16
N PHE A 453 -0.25 17.43 2.78
CA PHE A 453 1.03 17.00 2.22
C PHE A 453 0.87 16.22 0.90
N GLN A 454 -0.23 15.48 0.71
CA GLN A 454 -0.58 14.82 -0.56
C GLN A 454 -0.84 15.79 -1.72
N ARG A 455 -0.93 17.11 -1.45
CA ARG A 455 -1.19 18.16 -2.45
C ARG A 455 0.03 19.03 -2.75
N VAL A 456 1.17 18.76 -2.12
CA VAL A 456 2.40 19.54 -2.34
C VAL A 456 2.89 19.32 -3.76
N GLU A 457 3.58 20.34 -4.30
CA GLU A 457 4.12 20.24 -5.64
C GLU A 457 5.26 19.21 -5.69
N MET A 458 5.18 18.31 -6.68
CA MET A 458 6.22 17.34 -7.01
C MET A 458 6.76 17.63 -8.41
N VAL A 459 8.08 17.57 -8.56
CA VAL A 459 8.75 17.81 -9.85
C VAL A 459 9.53 16.58 -10.29
N ILE A 460 9.66 16.42 -11.61
CA ILE A 460 10.51 15.39 -12.22
C ILE A 460 11.97 15.84 -12.12
N ALA A 461 12.77 15.11 -11.36
CA ALA A 461 14.15 15.45 -11.01
C ALA A 461 15.07 14.21 -11.16
N PRO A 462 15.37 13.78 -12.40
CA PRO A 462 16.14 12.56 -12.65
C PRO A 462 17.58 12.61 -12.14
N SER A 463 18.11 13.81 -11.88
CA SER A 463 19.46 14.03 -11.35
C SER A 463 19.49 14.15 -9.82
N ILE A 464 18.37 14.01 -9.10
CA ILE A 464 18.31 14.25 -7.65
C ILE A 464 19.28 13.36 -6.85
N SER A 465 19.56 12.16 -7.35
CA SER A 465 20.48 11.22 -6.71
C SER A 465 21.96 11.53 -6.98
N SER A 466 22.29 12.37 -7.97
CA SER A 466 23.64 12.62 -8.44
C SER A 466 24.11 14.08 -8.33
N GLU A 467 23.18 15.04 -8.41
CA GLU A 467 23.48 16.47 -8.34
C GLU A 467 24.12 16.84 -7.00
N GLY A 468 25.32 17.43 -7.04
CA GLY A 468 26.07 17.83 -5.84
C GLY A 468 26.61 16.67 -4.98
N LYS A 469 26.52 15.41 -5.43
CA LYS A 469 26.90 14.22 -4.62
C LYS A 469 28.32 13.71 -4.83
N LEU A 470 29.13 14.38 -5.64
CA LEU A 470 30.50 13.93 -5.97
C LEU A 470 31.35 13.70 -4.71
N LEU A 471 31.41 14.68 -3.80
CA LEU A 471 32.23 14.59 -2.59
C LEU A 471 31.73 13.50 -1.64
N GLN A 472 30.42 13.42 -1.43
CA GLN A 472 29.78 12.40 -0.60
C GLN A 472 30.17 10.99 -1.07
N ARG A 473 30.06 10.73 -2.39
CA ARG A 473 30.43 9.44 -2.99
C ARG A 473 31.93 9.16 -2.92
N SER A 474 32.77 10.18 -3.16
CA SER A 474 34.24 10.01 -3.11
C SER A 474 34.77 9.69 -1.71
N GLN A 475 34.01 10.02 -0.68
CA GLN A 475 34.40 9.87 0.74
C GLN A 475 33.57 8.81 1.47
N ALA A 476 32.56 8.19 0.83
CA ALA A 476 31.62 7.27 1.45
C ALA A 476 30.90 7.84 2.69
N VAL A 477 30.42 9.09 2.59
CA VAL A 477 29.72 9.81 3.68
C VAL A 477 28.33 10.30 3.22
N GLY A 478 27.41 10.54 4.16
CA GLY A 478 26.04 10.98 3.85
C GLY A 478 25.34 10.03 2.88
N MET A 479 24.85 10.55 1.76
CA MET A 479 24.18 9.75 0.71
C MET A 479 25.14 9.03 -0.24
N GLY A 480 26.44 9.02 0.07
CA GLY A 480 27.50 8.44 -0.75
C GLY A 480 27.99 7.07 -0.29
N THR A 481 27.22 6.40 0.60
CA THR A 481 27.48 5.06 1.17
C THR A 481 27.91 4.04 0.14
#